data_AF-A0AAN8G2S4-F1
#
_entry.id   AF-A0AAN8G2S4-F1
#
_cell.length_a   1.000
_cell.length_b   1.000
_cell.length_c   1.000
_cell.angle_alpha   90.00
_cell.angle_beta   90.00
_cell.angle_gamma   90.00
#
_symmetry.space_group_name_H-M   'P 1'
#
loop_
_entity.id
_entity.type
_entity.pdbx_description
1 polymer ?
#
loop_
_entity_poly.entity_id
_entity_poly.type
_entity_poly.pdbx_seq_one_letter_code
_entity_poly.pdbx_strand_id
1 'polypeptide(L)'
;MYLKTYEIVFYLSFIEIVSAVMNGQLNLPDNLSKELYCAGCEETVKALDKMLSPRNGDTYDVRVLEALSMICDKNTFKSSEYSPHYMSIACSHLLEEHDDVLDPFLVSHYSRINRNNFSELLHQVCKGLSSACIKVNRNKMEKLKKQDVHINEDGSVDLNKGNWKRPNPAQEARDEF
;
A
#
# COMPACT_ATOMS: atom_id res chain seq x y z
N MET A 1 28.32 -36.26 25.80
CA MET A 1 27.53 -36.54 24.57
C MET A 1 26.12 -35.98 24.69
N TYR A 2 25.97 -34.73 25.16
CA TYR A 2 24.66 -34.08 25.38
C TYR A 2 24.54 -32.71 24.68
N LEU A 3 25.65 -32.03 24.36
CA LEU A 3 25.60 -30.71 23.71
C LEU A 3 25.04 -30.74 22.28
N LYS A 4 25.30 -31.81 21.49
CA LYS A 4 24.80 -31.90 20.10
C LYS A 4 23.28 -32.03 20.02
N THR A 5 22.62 -32.53 21.06
CA THR A 5 21.18 -32.75 21.07
C THR A 5 20.42 -31.44 21.29
N TYR A 6 20.97 -30.50 22.07
CA TYR A 6 20.34 -29.21 22.34
C TYR A 6 20.30 -28.28 21.12
N GLU A 7 21.34 -28.28 20.29
CA GLU A 7 21.36 -27.47 19.07
C GLU A 7 20.27 -27.92 18.09
N ILE A 8 20.11 -29.24 17.91
CA ILE A 8 19.11 -29.81 16.99
C ILE A 8 17.67 -29.48 17.43
N VAL A 9 17.39 -29.52 18.73
CA VAL A 9 16.05 -29.20 19.27
C VAL A 9 15.72 -27.72 19.08
N PHE A 10 16.70 -26.83 19.26
CA PHE A 10 16.53 -25.39 19.00
C PHE A 10 16.18 -25.11 17.53
N TYR A 11 16.90 -25.75 16.59
CA TYR A 11 16.64 -25.60 15.15
C TYR A 11 15.26 -26.11 14.75
N LEU A 12 14.83 -27.25 15.28
CA LEU A 12 13.50 -27.81 14.97
C LEU A 12 12.36 -26.94 15.50
N SER A 13 12.49 -26.36 16.71
CA SER A 13 11.50 -25.41 17.23
C SER A 13 11.44 -24.11 16.42
N PHE A 14 12.58 -23.63 15.90
CA PHE A 14 12.61 -22.43 15.06
C PHE A 14 11.95 -22.66 13.70
N ILE A 15 12.10 -23.85 13.10
CA ILE A 15 11.49 -24.18 11.80
C ILE A 15 9.96 -24.22 11.88
N GLU A 16 9.38 -24.72 12.97
CA GLU A 16 7.92 -24.72 13.15
C GLU A 16 7.35 -23.30 13.33
N ILE A 17 8.07 -22.41 14.02
CA ILE A 17 7.64 -21.01 14.19
C ILE A 17 7.73 -20.25 12.85
N VAL A 18 8.79 -20.46 12.06
CA VAL A 18 8.98 -19.77 10.77
C VAL A 18 7.95 -20.21 9.72
N SER A 19 7.50 -21.47 9.75
CA SER A 19 6.52 -21.97 8.77
C SER A 19 5.09 -21.48 9.02
N ALA A 20 4.74 -21.11 10.27
CA ALA A 20 3.43 -20.53 10.59
C ALA A 20 3.24 -19.09 10.05
N VAL A 21 4.33 -18.36 9.78
CA VAL A 21 4.29 -16.95 9.36
C VAL A 21 3.95 -16.77 7.87
N MET A 22 4.00 -17.84 7.06
CA MET A 22 3.90 -17.73 5.59
C MET A 22 2.48 -17.86 5.02
N ASN A 23 1.44 -17.94 5.86
CA ASN A 23 0.03 -17.99 5.42
C ASN A 23 -0.73 -16.70 5.80
N GLY A 24 -0.15 -15.54 5.54
CA GLY A 24 -0.85 -14.26 5.62
C GLY A 24 -1.93 -14.19 4.54
N GLN A 25 -3.17 -14.58 4.87
CA GLN A 25 -4.33 -14.16 4.10
C GLN A 25 -4.50 -12.65 4.33
N LEU A 26 -4.17 -11.88 3.29
CA LEU A 26 -4.37 -10.43 3.28
C LEU A 26 -5.88 -10.14 3.31
N ASN A 27 -6.38 -9.75 4.48
CA ASN A 27 -7.80 -9.45 4.73
C ASN A 27 -8.12 -8.01 4.33
N LEU A 28 -8.31 -7.79 3.03
CA LEU A 28 -8.66 -6.48 2.51
C LEU A 28 -10.14 -6.15 2.75
N PRO A 29 -10.48 -4.89 3.03
CA PRO A 29 -11.87 -4.46 3.07
C PRO A 29 -12.52 -4.62 1.68
N ASP A 30 -13.83 -4.92 1.65
CA ASP A 30 -14.57 -5.28 0.42
C ASP A 30 -14.49 -4.23 -0.70
N ASN A 31 -14.25 -2.98 -0.34
CA ASN A 31 -14.11 -1.85 -1.25
C ASN A 31 -12.68 -1.65 -1.78
N LEU A 32 -11.72 -2.51 -1.41
CA LEU A 32 -10.32 -2.37 -1.77
C LEU A 32 -9.78 -3.62 -2.48
N SER A 33 -9.51 -3.46 -3.78
CA SER A 33 -8.86 -4.53 -4.56
C SER A 33 -7.37 -4.62 -4.22
N LYS A 34 -6.76 -5.79 -4.45
CA LYS A 34 -5.30 -5.99 -4.32
C LYS A 34 -4.49 -4.99 -5.13
N GLU A 35 -4.99 -4.64 -6.32
CA GLU A 35 -4.34 -3.62 -7.15
C GLU A 35 -4.40 -2.23 -6.51
N LEU A 36 -5.54 -1.81 -5.95
CA LEU A 36 -5.64 -0.54 -5.23
C LEU A 36 -4.83 -0.53 -3.94
N TYR A 37 -4.75 -1.65 -3.23
CA TYR A 37 -3.94 -1.75 -2.03
C TYR A 37 -2.44 -1.64 -2.33
N CYS A 38 -1.95 -2.31 -3.37
CA CYS A 38 -0.57 -2.15 -3.83
C CYS A 38 -0.28 -0.70 -4.25
N ALA A 39 -1.16 -0.08 -5.04
CA ALA A 39 -1.03 1.33 -5.42
C ALA A 39 -1.01 2.26 -4.19
N GLY A 40 -1.89 2.01 -3.22
CA GLY A 40 -1.95 2.74 -1.96
C GLY A 40 -0.66 2.61 -1.16
N CYS A 41 -0.07 1.41 -1.10
CA CYS A 41 1.23 1.21 -0.47
C CYS A 41 2.34 1.99 -1.18
N GLU A 42 2.43 1.89 -2.52
CA GLU A 42 3.45 2.60 -3.29
C GLU A 42 3.36 4.13 -3.10
N GLU A 43 2.14 4.68 -3.12
CA GLU A 43 1.90 6.10 -2.92
C GLU A 43 2.12 6.56 -1.46
N THR A 44 1.83 5.70 -0.48
CA THR A 44 2.13 5.95 0.93
C THR A 44 3.63 6.04 1.17
N VAL A 45 4.41 5.06 0.67
CA VAL A 45 5.88 5.07 0.79
C VAL A 45 6.48 6.30 0.09
N LYS A 46 5.96 6.66 -1.09
CA LYS A 46 6.37 7.87 -1.82
C LYS A 46 6.10 9.15 -1.04
N ALA A 47 4.96 9.23 -0.35
CA ALA A 47 4.62 10.38 0.47
C ALA A 47 5.48 10.43 1.75
N LEU A 48 5.74 9.28 2.40
CA LEU A 48 6.63 9.17 3.55
C LEU A 48 8.05 9.61 3.21
N ASP A 49 8.59 9.20 2.07
CA ASP A 49 9.94 9.58 1.65
C ASP A 49 10.08 11.10 1.46
N LYS A 50 9.02 11.76 0.98
CA LYS A 50 8.97 13.22 0.90
C LYS A 50 8.89 13.89 2.28
N MET A 51 8.10 13.35 3.21
CA MET A 51 7.93 13.90 4.56
C MET A 51 9.20 13.72 5.41
N LEU A 52 9.87 12.57 5.25
CA LEU A 52 11.05 12.17 6.02
C LEU A 52 12.38 12.56 5.39
N SER A 53 12.34 13.17 4.19
CA SER A 53 13.49 13.80 3.56
C SER A 53 14.20 14.79 4.50
N PRO A 54 15.52 14.97 4.40
CA PRO A 54 16.32 15.65 5.42
C PRO A 54 15.76 17.04 5.74
N ARG A 55 15.37 17.25 7.00
CA ARG A 55 15.05 18.56 7.58
C ARG A 55 15.89 18.71 8.84
N ASN A 56 16.43 19.89 9.05
CA ASN A 56 17.17 20.20 10.27
C ASN A 56 16.18 20.29 11.44
N GLY A 57 16.52 19.73 12.61
CA GLY A 57 15.80 20.00 13.86
C GLY A 57 15.52 18.77 14.70
N ASP A 58 14.87 17.75 14.13
CA ASP A 58 14.25 16.68 14.92
C ASP A 58 14.90 15.30 14.67
N THR A 59 14.92 14.47 15.71
CA THR A 59 15.30 13.06 15.63
C THR A 59 14.31 12.28 14.76
N TYR A 60 14.79 11.28 14.03
CA TYR A 60 13.93 10.49 13.14
C TYR A 60 12.76 9.82 13.85
N ASP A 61 12.91 9.40 15.10
CA ASP A 61 11.84 8.79 15.91
C ASP A 61 10.59 9.68 15.96
N VAL A 62 10.76 10.96 16.33
CA VAL A 62 9.67 11.93 16.42
C VAL A 62 9.08 12.20 15.03
N ARG A 63 9.95 12.35 14.01
CA ARG A 63 9.51 12.67 12.65
C ARG A 63 8.74 11.53 11.99
N VAL A 64 9.14 10.28 12.24
CA VAL A 64 8.44 9.10 11.73
C VAL A 64 7.07 9.00 12.38
N LEU A 65 7.00 9.15 13.71
CA LEU A 65 5.73 9.15 14.44
C LEU A 65 4.77 10.23 13.92
N GLU A 66 5.26 11.47 13.77
CA GLU A 66 4.47 12.57 13.21
C GLU A 66 4.02 12.26 11.78
N ALA A 67 4.91 11.79 10.91
CA ALA A 67 4.58 11.46 9.54
C ALA A 67 3.50 10.37 9.47
N LEU A 68 3.64 9.27 10.22
CA LEU A 68 2.67 8.17 10.26
C LEU A 68 1.30 8.64 10.76
N SER A 69 1.23 9.61 11.68
CA SER A 69 -0.04 10.14 12.20
C SER A 69 -0.86 10.92 11.16
N MET A 70 -0.21 11.49 10.14
CA MET A 70 -0.85 12.38 9.16
C MET A 70 -0.84 11.84 7.72
N ILE A 71 -0.04 10.82 7.42
CA ILE A 71 0.21 10.35 6.06
C ILE A 71 -1.07 9.89 5.35
N CYS A 72 -2.02 9.30 6.08
CA CYS A 72 -3.25 8.76 5.50
C CYS A 72 -4.34 9.83 5.23
N ASP A 73 -4.06 11.11 5.48
CA ASP A 73 -4.98 12.19 5.10
C ASP A 73 -5.17 12.25 3.58
N LYS A 74 -6.42 12.47 3.14
CA LYS A 74 -6.77 12.53 1.71
C LYS A 74 -6.00 13.62 0.96
N ASN A 75 -5.60 14.70 1.63
CA ASN A 75 -4.85 15.79 1.02
C ASN A 75 -3.44 15.36 0.62
N THR A 76 -2.83 14.40 1.34
CA THR A 76 -1.52 13.82 1.00
C THR A 76 -1.54 13.20 -0.40
N PHE A 77 -2.66 12.59 -0.79
CA PHE A 77 -2.80 11.87 -2.05
C PHE A 77 -3.49 12.68 -3.17
N LYS A 78 -3.66 14.00 -3.00
CA LYS A 78 -4.32 14.85 -4.01
C LYS A 78 -3.65 14.77 -5.38
N SER A 79 -2.32 14.78 -5.40
CA SER A 79 -1.51 14.67 -6.62
C SER A 79 -1.32 13.23 -7.11
N SER A 80 -1.94 12.24 -6.44
CA SER A 80 -1.84 10.86 -6.87
C SER A 80 -2.60 10.64 -8.18
N GLU A 81 -2.06 9.77 -9.03
CA GLU A 81 -2.74 9.27 -10.22
C GLU A 81 -3.98 8.44 -9.85
N TYR A 82 -4.13 8.02 -8.59
CA TYR A 82 -5.28 7.29 -8.08
C TYR A 82 -6.22 8.18 -7.26
N SER A 83 -7.47 7.71 -7.05
CA SER A 83 -8.44 8.42 -6.21
C SER A 83 -7.89 8.65 -4.79
N PRO A 84 -7.83 9.91 -4.29
CA PRO A 84 -7.30 10.19 -2.96
C PRO A 84 -8.11 9.49 -1.85
N HIS A 85 -9.40 9.24 -2.09
CA HIS A 85 -10.24 8.51 -1.16
C HIS A 85 -9.79 7.05 -1.00
N TYR A 86 -9.51 6.34 -2.10
CA TYR A 86 -9.04 4.95 -2.05
C TYR A 86 -7.60 4.84 -1.53
N MET A 87 -6.73 5.81 -1.85
CA MET A 87 -5.38 5.84 -1.31
C MET A 87 -5.36 6.06 0.21
N SER A 88 -6.23 6.95 0.70
CA SER A 88 -6.42 7.17 2.14
C SER A 88 -6.93 5.91 2.87
N ILE A 89 -7.89 5.18 2.27
CA ILE A 89 -8.36 3.90 2.82
C ILE A 89 -7.23 2.86 2.83
N ALA A 90 -6.53 2.69 1.72
CA ALA A 90 -5.42 1.72 1.61
C ALA A 90 -4.28 2.05 2.59
N CYS A 91 -3.95 3.33 2.76
CA CYS A 91 -2.97 3.79 3.73
C CYS A 91 -3.41 3.47 5.16
N SER A 92 -4.66 3.78 5.51
CA SER A 92 -5.17 3.55 6.87
C SER A 92 -5.11 2.06 7.20
N HIS A 93 -5.55 1.21 6.28
CA HIS A 93 -5.47 -0.23 6.43
C HIS A 93 -4.02 -0.75 6.52
N LEU A 94 -3.09 -0.19 5.72
CA LEU A 94 -1.67 -0.52 5.79
C LEU A 94 -1.08 -0.21 7.18
N LEU A 95 -1.46 0.92 7.78
CA LEU A 95 -0.97 1.30 9.11
C LEU A 95 -1.64 0.48 10.21
N GLU A 96 -2.96 0.28 10.15
CA GLU A 96 -3.69 -0.53 11.14
C GLU A 96 -3.15 -1.96 11.26
N GLU A 97 -2.70 -2.56 10.16
CA GLU A 97 -2.21 -3.94 10.13
C GLU A 97 -0.70 -4.06 10.41
N HIS A 98 0.08 -2.98 10.25
CA HIS A 98 1.54 -3.07 10.19
C HIS A 98 2.29 -1.92 10.89
N ASP A 99 1.63 -1.05 11.65
CA ASP A 99 2.29 0.09 12.32
C ASP A 99 3.43 -0.35 13.23
N ASP A 100 3.22 -1.43 13.99
CA ASP A 100 4.14 -2.05 14.94
C ASP A 100 5.48 -2.46 14.32
N VAL A 101 5.46 -2.88 13.05
CA VAL A 101 6.68 -3.23 12.31
C VAL A 101 7.15 -2.07 11.42
N LEU A 102 6.24 -1.25 10.90
CA LEU A 102 6.57 -0.18 9.97
C LEU A 102 7.29 0.99 10.65
N ASP A 103 6.86 1.39 11.84
CA ASP A 103 7.49 2.48 12.61
C ASP A 103 8.97 2.21 12.91
N PRO A 104 9.35 1.12 13.61
CA PRO A 104 10.76 0.84 13.91
C PRO A 104 11.59 0.60 12.64
N PHE A 105 10.96 0.07 11.58
CA PHE A 105 11.61 -0.09 10.28
C PHE A 105 11.97 1.26 9.63
N LEU A 106 11.03 2.21 9.60
CA LEU A 106 11.26 3.55 9.03
C LEU A 106 12.29 4.33 9.83
N VAL A 107 12.21 4.28 11.18
CA VAL A 107 13.22 4.86 12.06
C VAL A 107 14.61 4.32 11.74
N SER A 108 14.76 3.01 11.65
CA SER A 108 16.05 2.38 11.32
C SER A 108 16.51 2.74 9.91
N HIS A 109 15.61 2.78 8.94
CA HIS A 109 15.94 3.11 7.54
C HIS A 109 16.48 4.55 7.41
N TYR A 110 15.77 5.53 7.97
CA TYR A 110 16.11 6.95 7.81
C TYR A 110 17.26 7.41 8.70
N SER A 111 17.52 6.73 9.83
CA SER A 111 18.66 7.03 10.70
C SER A 111 20.02 6.57 10.15
N ARG A 112 20.05 5.75 9.08
CA ARG A 112 21.28 5.25 8.49
C ARG A 112 21.97 6.33 7.65
N ILE A 113 23.30 6.43 7.81
CA ILE A 113 24.17 7.30 6.98
C ILE A 113 24.07 6.91 5.50
N ASN A 114 24.06 5.60 5.20
CA ASN A 114 23.85 5.06 3.86
C ASN A 114 22.48 4.40 3.80
N ARG A 115 21.44 5.21 3.56
CA ARG A 115 20.08 4.72 3.37
C ARG A 115 19.93 4.01 2.03
N ASN A 116 19.06 3.01 2.00
CA ASN A 116 18.67 2.33 0.79
C ASN A 116 17.97 3.31 -0.16
N ASN A 117 18.06 3.07 -1.47
CA ASN A 117 17.36 3.90 -2.44
C ASN A 117 15.82 3.72 -2.31
N PHE A 118 15.08 4.65 -2.89
CA PHE A 118 13.61 4.64 -2.86
C PHE A 118 12.99 3.33 -3.38
N SER A 119 13.59 2.72 -4.40
CA SER A 119 13.11 1.45 -4.98
C SER A 119 13.20 0.30 -3.98
N GLU A 120 14.31 0.23 -3.24
CA GLU A 120 14.50 -0.75 -2.17
C GLU A 120 13.55 -0.52 -0.99
N LEU A 121 13.33 0.73 -0.59
CA LEU A 121 12.33 1.06 0.44
C LEU A 121 10.94 0.57 0.03
N LEU A 122 10.53 0.87 -1.19
CA LEU A 122 9.24 0.44 -1.75
C LEU A 122 9.14 -1.08 -1.80
N HIS A 123 10.20 -1.78 -2.22
CA HIS A 123 10.22 -3.24 -2.23
C HIS A 123 10.08 -3.82 -0.80
N GLN A 124 10.86 -3.31 0.15
CA GLN A 124 10.86 -3.81 1.53
C GLN A 124 9.50 -3.60 2.19
N VAL A 125 8.91 -2.41 2.05
CA VAL A 125 7.61 -2.12 2.64
C VAL A 125 6.49 -2.85 1.91
N CYS A 126 6.34 -2.64 0.60
CA CYS A 126 5.13 -3.08 -0.13
C CYS A 126 5.14 -4.55 -0.57
N LYS A 127 6.30 -5.21 -0.61
CA LYS A 127 6.38 -6.66 -0.88
C LYS A 127 6.83 -7.46 0.33
N GLY A 128 7.79 -6.94 1.10
CA GLY A 128 8.34 -7.63 2.25
C GLY A 128 7.42 -7.58 3.47
N LEU A 129 7.17 -6.37 3.98
CA LEU A 129 6.44 -6.16 5.24
C LEU A 129 4.93 -6.37 5.07
N SER A 130 4.30 -5.62 4.16
CA SER A 130 2.84 -5.62 4.05
C SER A 130 2.28 -6.64 3.07
N SER A 131 3.14 -7.28 2.27
CA SER A 131 2.72 -8.17 1.17
C SER A 131 1.74 -7.53 0.16
N ALA A 132 1.56 -6.20 0.18
CA ALA A 132 0.56 -5.48 -0.60
C ALA A 132 0.67 -5.72 -2.11
N CYS A 133 1.90 -5.84 -2.61
CA CYS A 133 2.22 -5.99 -4.02
C CYS A 133 2.55 -7.43 -4.44
N ILE A 134 2.22 -8.44 -3.64
CA ILE A 134 2.41 -9.85 -3.98
C ILE A 134 1.31 -10.32 -4.95
N LYS A 135 1.72 -10.92 -6.08
CA LYS A 135 0.82 -11.47 -7.12
C LYS A 135 -0.17 -10.44 -7.69
N VAL A 136 0.21 -9.16 -7.70
CA VAL A 136 -0.61 -8.07 -8.25
C VAL A 136 -0.44 -7.95 -9.76
N ASN A 137 -1.55 -7.80 -10.48
CA ASN A 137 -1.53 -7.56 -11.92
C ASN A 137 -1.31 -6.06 -12.21
N ARG A 138 -0.08 -5.69 -12.58
CA ARG A 138 0.30 -4.30 -12.93
C ARG A 138 -0.60 -3.70 -14.02
N ASN A 139 -0.98 -4.48 -15.05
CA ASN A 139 -1.84 -3.99 -16.12
C ASN A 139 -3.26 -3.66 -15.64
N LYS A 140 -3.75 -4.37 -14.61
CA LYS A 140 -5.04 -4.07 -13.98
C LYS A 140 -4.92 -2.87 -13.05
N MET A 141 -3.79 -2.72 -12.36
CA MET A 141 -3.49 -1.56 -11.51
C MET A 141 -3.46 -0.26 -12.33
N GLU A 142 -2.78 -0.24 -13.48
CA GLU A 142 -2.72 0.93 -14.37
C GLU A 142 -4.10 1.40 -14.84
N LYS A 143 -5.05 0.48 -15.04
CA LYS A 143 -6.43 0.80 -15.45
C LYS A 143 -7.26 1.48 -14.35
N LEU A 144 -6.79 1.45 -13.10
CA LEU A 144 -7.47 2.03 -11.94
C LEU A 144 -7.01 3.47 -11.64
N LYS A 145 -6.00 3.96 -12.37
CA LYS A 145 -5.64 5.38 -12.35
C LYS A 145 -6.84 6.21 -12.78
N LYS A 146 -6.97 7.40 -12.22
CA LYS A 146 -7.92 8.43 -12.66
C LYS A 146 -7.74 8.54 -14.18
N GLN A 147 -8.79 8.27 -14.94
CA GLN A 147 -8.76 8.61 -16.36
C GLN A 147 -8.63 10.13 -16.43
N ASP A 148 -7.55 10.61 -17.04
CA ASP A 148 -7.36 12.04 -17.30
C ASP A 148 -8.54 12.53 -18.14
N VAL A 149 -9.39 13.33 -17.51
CA VAL A 149 -10.45 14.06 -18.19
C VAL A 149 -9.76 15.22 -18.90
N HIS A 150 -9.48 15.07 -20.19
CA HIS A 150 -9.07 16.20 -21.02
C HIS A 150 -10.29 17.11 -21.21
N ILE A 151 -10.22 18.31 -20.62
CA ILE A 151 -11.16 19.39 -20.93
C ILE A 151 -10.53 20.17 -22.06
N ASN A 152 -11.13 20.07 -23.25
CA ASN A 152 -10.73 20.85 -24.41
C ASN A 152 -11.01 22.35 -24.15
N GLU A 153 -10.31 23.24 -24.86
CA GLU A 153 -10.46 24.70 -24.71
C GLU A 153 -11.89 25.21 -25.05
N ASP A 154 -12.72 24.39 -25.69
CA ASP A 154 -14.13 24.65 -26.00
C ASP A 154 -15.11 24.22 -24.88
N GLY A 155 -14.59 23.72 -23.74
CA GLY A 155 -15.39 23.20 -22.64
C GLY A 155 -15.98 21.81 -22.90
N SER A 156 -15.62 21.14 -24.00
CA SER A 156 -15.99 19.74 -24.23
C SER A 156 -15.11 18.81 -23.39
N VAL A 157 -15.76 17.84 -22.77
CA VAL A 157 -15.09 16.79 -22.00
C VAL A 157 -14.86 15.60 -22.93
N ASP A 158 -13.61 15.37 -23.32
CA ASP A 158 -13.26 14.17 -24.06
C ASP A 158 -13.03 13.03 -23.07
N LEU A 159 -14.10 12.29 -22.77
CA LEU A 159 -13.99 11.03 -22.05
C LEU A 159 -13.28 10.05 -23.00
N ASN A 160 -11.95 9.96 -22.86
CA ASN A 160 -11.14 8.99 -23.56
C ASN A 160 -11.83 7.63 -23.44
N LYS A 161 -12.20 7.06 -24.60
CA LYS A 161 -13.20 6.02 -24.83
C LYS A 161 -12.81 4.68 -24.18
N GLY A 162 -12.73 4.64 -22.85
CA GLY A 162 -12.72 3.43 -22.06
C GLY A 162 -14.08 2.77 -22.22
N ASN A 163 -14.07 1.54 -22.71
CA ASN A 163 -15.24 0.75 -23.04
C ASN A 163 -16.03 0.38 -21.76
N TRP A 164 -16.72 1.34 -21.16
CA TRP A 164 -17.71 1.11 -20.13
C TRP A 164 -18.97 0.56 -20.80
N LYS A 165 -19.00 -0.75 -21.05
CA LYS A 165 -20.27 -1.44 -21.23
C LYS A 165 -21.07 -1.21 -19.96
N ARG A 166 -22.06 -0.32 -20.00
CA ARG A 166 -23.08 -0.22 -18.95
C ARG A 166 -23.66 -1.63 -18.77
N PRO A 167 -23.78 -2.15 -17.53
CA PRO A 167 -24.60 -3.32 -17.31
C PRO A 167 -26.00 -3.00 -17.86
N ASN A 168 -26.51 -3.89 -18.71
CA ASN A 168 -27.81 -3.76 -19.31
C ASN A 168 -28.84 -3.71 -18.18
N PRO A 169 -29.70 -2.68 -18.07
CA PRO A 169 -30.76 -2.69 -17.08
C PRO A 169 -31.65 -3.90 -17.38
N ALA A 170 -31.82 -4.78 -16.39
CA ALA A 170 -32.77 -5.86 -16.48
C ALA A 170 -34.15 -5.25 -16.78
N GLN A 171 -34.76 -5.67 -17.89
CA GLN A 171 -36.16 -5.38 -18.15
C GLN A 171 -36.97 -6.16 -17.12
N GLU A 172 -37.36 -5.49 -16.04
CA GLU A 172 -38.39 -6.01 -15.14
C GLU A 172 -39.72 -5.88 -15.88
N ALA A 173 -40.21 -7.03 -16.34
CA ALA A 173 -41.48 -7.15 -17.03
C ALA A 173 -42.60 -6.68 -16.11
N ARG A 174 -43.41 -5.74 -16.61
CA ARG A 174 -44.73 -5.47 -16.05
C ARG A 174 -45.61 -6.66 -16.39
N ASP A 175 -45.98 -7.45 -15.39
CA ASP A 175 -47.16 -8.27 -15.46
C ASP A 175 -48.35 -7.42 -15.00
N GLU A 176 -49.10 -6.91 -15.98
CA GLU A 176 -50.48 -6.44 -15.79
C GLU A 176 -51.38 -7.67 -15.63
N PHE A 177 -52.06 -7.80 -14.48
CA PHE A 177 -53.33 -8.51 -14.34
C PHE A 177 -54.20 -7.82 -13.29
#